data_AF-A0AAV1QQL6-F1
#
_entry.id   AF-A0AAV1QQL6-F1
#
_cell.length_a   1.000
_cell.length_b   1.000
_cell.length_c   1.000
_cell.angle_alpha   90.00
_cell.angle_beta   90.00
_cell.angle_gamma   90.00
#
_symmetry.space_group_name_H-M   'P 1'
#
loop_
_entity.id
_entity.type
_entity.pdbx_description
1 polymer ?
#
loop_
_entity_poly.entity_id
_entity_poly.type
_entity_poly.pdbx_seq_one_letter_code
_entity_poly.pdbx_strand_id
1 'polypeptide(L)'
;MCHPNLWIRYGAVGFITVVAQHLNVADVYCKLMPHLNPFITQPIIQIDKELVLLSVLKEPVSRSIFDYALRSKDIGSLFRHLLLRQKKRAGSIPECPTPDDPAIAQLLKKLLSQVEMGIIVTGQ
;
A
#
# COMPACT_ATOMS: atom_id res chain seq x y z
N MET A 1 1.40 -20.48 11.68
CA MET A 1 1.71 -21.02 10.33
C MET A 1 1.79 -19.85 9.37
N CYS A 2 2.91 -19.73 8.67
CA CYS A 2 3.27 -18.63 7.80
C CYS A 2 2.16 -18.30 6.80
N HIS A 3 1.53 -17.14 6.96
CA HIS A 3 0.47 -16.70 6.08
C HIS A 3 1.06 -16.34 4.70
N PRO A 4 0.42 -16.69 3.57
CA PRO A 4 0.93 -16.37 2.23
C PRO A 4 1.30 -14.88 2.08
N ASN A 5 0.52 -13.98 2.67
CA ASN A 5 0.81 -12.53 2.66
C ASN A 5 2.18 -12.18 3.27
N LEU A 6 2.63 -12.91 4.29
CA LEU A 6 3.90 -12.64 4.95
C LEU A 6 5.07 -13.03 4.04
N TRP A 7 4.99 -14.19 3.38
CA TRP A 7 6.02 -14.64 2.45
C TRP A 7 6.08 -13.80 1.18
N ILE A 8 4.92 -13.36 0.67
CA ILE A 8 4.85 -12.43 -0.46
C ILE A 8 5.53 -11.10 -0.08
N ARG A 9 5.29 -10.61 1.15
CA ARG A 9 5.89 -9.37 1.64
C ARG A 9 7.41 -9.51 1.80
N TYR A 10 7.91 -10.57 2.42
CA TYR A 10 9.35 -10.82 2.54
C TYR A 10 10.00 -11.01 1.17
N GLY A 11 9.39 -11.80 0.27
CA GLY A 11 9.90 -12.02 -1.08
C GLY A 11 9.97 -10.73 -1.91
N ALA A 12 8.96 -9.87 -1.80
CA ALA A 12 8.96 -8.57 -2.49
C ALA A 12 10.05 -7.64 -1.95
N VAL A 13 10.21 -7.56 -0.62
CA VAL A 13 11.28 -6.76 0.00
C VAL A 13 12.64 -7.30 -0.40
N GLY A 14 12.88 -8.62 -0.30
CA GLY A 14 14.14 -9.24 -0.71
C GLY A 14 14.47 -8.93 -2.17
N PHE A 15 13.49 -9.05 -3.08
CA PHE A 15 13.67 -8.67 -4.49
C PHE A 15 14.05 -7.19 -4.65
N ILE A 16 13.31 -6.28 -4.00
CA ILE A 16 13.57 -4.84 -4.07
C ILE A 16 14.97 -4.50 -3.52
N THR A 17 15.35 -5.12 -2.41
CA THR A 17 16.67 -4.93 -1.79
C THR A 17 17.79 -5.40 -2.71
N VAL A 18 17.65 -6.57 -3.36
CA VAL A 18 18.62 -7.04 -4.36
C VAL A 18 18.70 -6.08 -5.54
N VAL A 19 17.55 -5.60 -6.07
CA VAL A 19 17.54 -4.61 -7.15
C VAL A 19 18.26 -3.32 -6.72
N ALA A 20 18.00 -2.82 -5.51
CA ALA A 20 18.64 -1.61 -4.98
C ALA A 20 20.17 -1.76 -4.87
N GLN A 21 20.67 -2.96 -4.55
CA GLN A 21 22.12 -3.24 -4.50
C GLN A 21 22.81 -3.19 -5.87
N HIS A 22 22.06 -3.38 -6.96
CA HIS A 22 22.59 -3.35 -8.33
C HIS A 22 22.43 -1.98 -9.01
N LEU A 23 21.76 -1.03 -8.36
CA LEU A 23 21.55 0.33 -8.86
C LEU A 23 22.51 1.31 -8.19
N ASN A 24 22.88 2.38 -8.91
CA ASN A 24 23.59 3.48 -8.28
C ASN A 24 22.67 4.23 -7.30
N VAL A 25 23.25 4.89 -6.30
CA VAL A 25 22.53 5.64 -5.27
C VAL A 25 21.57 6.65 -5.90
N ALA A 26 22.00 7.37 -6.94
CA ALA A 26 21.15 8.32 -7.66
C ALA A 26 19.91 7.64 -8.28
N ASP A 27 20.08 6.46 -8.90
CA ASP A 27 18.97 5.72 -9.51
C ASP A 27 18.02 5.15 -8.46
N VAL A 28 18.54 4.73 -7.31
CA VAL A 28 17.71 4.31 -6.18
C VAL A 28 16.78 5.45 -5.76
N TYR A 29 17.29 6.68 -5.60
CA TYR A 29 16.45 7.80 -5.17
C TYR A 29 15.57 8.38 -6.28
N CYS A 30 16.02 8.40 -7.53
CA CYS A 30 15.28 9.00 -8.63
C CYS A 30 14.32 8.04 -9.33
N LYS A 31 14.59 6.73 -9.30
CA LYS A 31 13.77 5.72 -9.98
C LYS A 31 13.03 4.82 -8.99
N LEU A 32 13.72 4.26 -8.00
CA LEU A 32 13.12 3.25 -7.12
C LEU A 32 12.26 3.89 -6.01
N MET A 33 12.78 4.91 -5.33
CA MET A 33 12.12 5.56 -4.20
C MET A 33 10.74 6.16 -4.50
N PRO A 34 10.49 6.82 -5.66
CA PRO A 34 9.16 7.32 -6.00
C PRO A 34 8.10 6.22 -6.03
N HIS A 35 8.49 4.99 -6.41
CA HIS A 35 7.59 3.83 -6.40
C HIS A 35 7.43 3.21 -5.03
N LEU A 36 8.44 3.31 -4.14
CA LEU A 36 8.39 2.77 -2.78
C LEU A 36 7.69 3.69 -1.77
N ASN A 37 7.82 5.01 -1.93
CA ASN A 37 7.19 6.03 -1.09
C ASN A 37 5.71 5.76 -0.72
N PRO A 38 4.82 5.32 -1.63
CA PRO A 38 3.44 5.02 -1.25
C PRO A 38 3.29 3.83 -0.29
N PHE A 39 4.30 2.96 -0.17
CA PHE A 39 4.27 1.73 0.64
C PHE A 39 5.05 1.82 1.94
N ILE A 40 5.90 2.84 2.12
CA ILE A 40 6.68 3.09 3.33
C ILE A 40 6.05 4.21 4.18
N THR A 41 6.26 4.16 5.49
CA THR A 41 5.77 5.17 6.46
C THR A 41 6.71 6.36 6.55
N GLN A 42 8.00 6.15 6.30
CA GLN A 42 9.05 7.15 6.41
C GLN A 42 10.11 6.94 5.32
N PRO A 43 10.78 8.02 4.86
CA PRO A 43 11.92 7.89 3.96
C PRO A 43 13.07 7.17 4.66
N ILE A 44 13.77 6.30 3.93
CA ILE A 44 14.92 5.55 4.42
C ILE A 44 16.14 5.75 3.52
N ILE A 45 17.32 5.79 4.16
CA ILE A 45 18.59 6.00 3.45
C ILE A 45 19.22 4.67 3.01
N GLN A 46 18.96 3.59 3.76
CA GLN A 46 19.58 2.26 3.60
C GLN A 46 18.57 1.22 3.08
N ILE A 47 18.16 1.35 1.82
CA ILE A 47 17.19 0.44 1.15
C ILE A 47 17.85 -0.91 0.79
N ASP A 48 19.17 -0.93 0.72
CA ASP A 48 20.04 -2.09 0.51
C ASP A 48 20.01 -3.10 1.68
N LYS A 49 19.34 -2.74 2.79
CA LYS A 49 19.13 -3.61 3.94
C LYS A 49 17.67 -4.03 4.06
N GLU A 50 17.43 -5.32 3.86
CA GLU A 50 16.08 -5.92 3.90
C GLU A 50 15.33 -5.61 5.21
N LEU A 51 16.01 -5.74 6.36
CA LEU A 51 15.42 -5.45 7.67
C LEU A 51 14.99 -4.00 7.84
N VAL A 52 15.75 -3.06 7.27
CA VAL A 52 15.42 -1.63 7.33
C VAL A 52 14.21 -1.35 6.46
N LEU A 53 14.13 -1.93 5.27
CA LEU A 53 12.96 -1.78 4.40
C LEU A 53 11.71 -2.40 5.04
N LEU A 54 11.83 -3.58 5.67
CA LEU A 54 10.72 -4.26 6.35
C LEU A 54 10.13 -3.44 7.51
N SER A 55 10.99 -2.77 8.29
CA SER A 55 10.55 -2.03 9.48
C SER A 55 9.77 -0.77 9.16
N VAL A 56 9.96 -0.19 7.96
CA VAL A 56 9.29 1.04 7.53
C VAL A 56 8.12 0.81 6.58
N LEU A 57 7.79 -0.44 6.26
CA LEU A 57 6.61 -0.73 5.45
C LEU A 57 5.32 -0.45 6.23
N LYS A 58 4.35 0.15 5.54
CA LYS A 58 2.99 0.34 6.07
C LYS A 58 2.39 -0.98 6.55
N GLU A 59 1.49 -0.87 7.52
CA GLU A 59 0.75 -2.02 8.01
C GLU A 59 0.00 -2.72 6.86
N PRO A 60 0.01 -4.06 6.83
CA PRO A 60 -0.70 -4.79 5.81
C PRO A 60 -2.21 -4.59 5.98
N VAL A 61 -2.94 -4.59 4.88
CA VAL A 61 -4.41 -4.60 4.93
C VAL A 61 -4.87 -5.79 5.78
N SER A 62 -5.80 -5.54 6.70
CA SER A 62 -6.29 -6.61 7.57
C SER A 62 -6.86 -7.78 6.78
N ARG A 63 -6.67 -8.98 7.33
CA ARG A 63 -7.12 -10.22 6.70
C ARG A 63 -8.62 -10.21 6.41
N SER A 64 -9.44 -9.69 7.32
CA SER A 64 -10.89 -9.63 7.16
C SER A 64 -11.32 -8.78 5.96
N ILE A 65 -10.65 -7.65 5.72
CA ILE A 65 -10.92 -6.81 4.56
C ILE A 65 -10.43 -7.48 3.28
N PHE A 66 -9.26 -8.10 3.32
CA PHE A 66 -8.71 -8.83 2.18
C PHE A 66 -9.62 -10.01 1.77
N ASP A 67 -10.04 -10.83 2.73
CA ASP A 67 -10.97 -11.95 2.50
C ASP A 67 -12.33 -11.46 1.98
N TYR A 68 -12.81 -10.30 2.47
CA TYR A 68 -14.04 -9.69 1.97
C TYR A 68 -13.87 -9.20 0.52
N ALA A 69 -12.76 -8.54 0.20
CA ALA A 69 -12.47 -8.08 -1.16
C ALA A 69 -12.41 -9.27 -2.15
N LEU A 70 -11.80 -10.39 -1.74
CA LEU A 70 -11.76 -11.63 -2.53
C LEU A 70 -13.14 -12.24 -2.79
N ARG A 71 -14.10 -12.05 -1.86
CA ARG A 71 -15.48 -12.53 -2.01
C ARG A 71 -16.39 -11.56 -2.76
N SER A 72 -15.90 -10.37 -3.09
CA SER A 72 -16.68 -9.38 -3.83
C SER A 72 -17.01 -9.90 -5.22
N LYS A 73 -18.27 -9.75 -5.64
CA LYS A 73 -18.75 -10.13 -6.97
C LYS A 73 -18.16 -9.25 -8.08
N ASP A 74 -17.83 -8.01 -7.74
CA ASP A 74 -17.23 -7.03 -8.66
C ASP A 74 -16.03 -6.35 -7.98
N ILE A 75 -14.90 -7.05 -8.00
CA ILE A 75 -13.62 -6.50 -7.53
C ILE A 75 -13.12 -5.37 -8.44
N GLY A 76 -13.54 -5.34 -9.71
CA GLY A 76 -13.17 -4.30 -10.67
C GLY A 76 -13.74 -2.94 -10.27
N SER A 77 -14.99 -2.90 -9.82
CA SER A 77 -15.60 -1.69 -9.26
C SER A 77 -14.87 -1.21 -8.01
N LEU A 78 -14.44 -2.10 -7.12
CA LEU A 78 -13.61 -1.73 -5.97
C LEU A 78 -12.30 -1.06 -6.41
N PHE A 79 -11.54 -1.68 -7.33
CA PHE A 79 -10.30 -1.10 -7.84
C PHE A 79 -10.52 0.24 -8.53
N ARG A 80 -11.62 0.39 -9.27
CA ARG A 80 -11.99 1.66 -9.90
C ARG A 80 -12.18 2.77 -8.87
N HIS A 81 -12.88 2.50 -7.76
CA HIS A 81 -13.05 3.47 -6.68
C HIS A 81 -11.74 3.78 -5.94
N LEU A 82 -10.87 2.79 -5.73
CA LEU A 82 -9.54 3.01 -5.16
C LEU A 82 -8.68 3.90 -6.07
N LEU A 83 -8.72 3.67 -7.39
CA LEU A 83 -8.00 4.46 -8.38
C LEU A 83 -8.52 5.91 -8.45
N LEU A 84 -9.84 6.10 -8.41
CA LEU A 84 -10.43 7.44 -8.38
C LEU A 84 -9.99 8.22 -7.14
N ARG A 85 -9.92 7.56 -5.98
CA ARG A 85 -9.40 8.17 -4.75
C ARG A 85 -7.91 8.51 -4.85
N GLN A 86 -7.11 7.66 -5.50
CA GLN A 86 -5.71 7.97 -5.77
C GLN A 86 -5.57 9.21 -6.67
N LYS A 87 -6.37 9.29 -7.74
CA LYS A 87 -6.41 10.46 -8.63
C LYS A 87 -6.85 11.73 -7.90
N LYS A 88 -7.80 11.63 -6.98
CA LYS A 88 -8.22 12.75 -6.11
C LYS A 88 -7.05 13.24 -5.25
N ARG A 89 -6.29 12.32 -4.63
CA ARG A 89 -5.09 12.67 -3.84
C ARG A 89 -4.00 13.33 -4.69
N ALA A 90 -3.89 12.95 -5.96
CA ALA A 90 -2.98 13.57 -6.93
C ALA A 90 -3.51 14.88 -7.53
N GLY A 91 -4.69 15.37 -7.10
CA GLY A 91 -5.31 16.59 -7.61
C GLY A 91 -5.86 16.48 -9.04
N SER A 92 -5.91 15.28 -9.63
CA SER A 92 -6.32 15.09 -11.02
C SER A 92 -7.84 15.10 -11.23
N ILE A 93 -8.63 14.96 -10.15
CA ILE A 93 -10.10 15.05 -10.19
C ILE A 93 -10.62 15.86 -9.00
N PRO A 94 -11.68 16.67 -9.17
CA PRO A 94 -12.24 17.50 -8.10
C PRO A 94 -13.04 16.68 -7.07
N GLU A 95 -13.79 15.67 -7.52
CA GLU A 95 -14.64 14.86 -6.65
C GLU A 95 -14.61 13.38 -7.04
N CYS A 96 -14.63 12.51 -6.03
CA CYS A 96 -14.65 11.05 -6.23
C CYS A 96 -16.10 10.58 -6.13
N PRO A 97 -16.66 9.93 -7.17
CA PRO A 97 -18.03 9.45 -7.13
C PRO A 97 -18.25 8.44 -5.99
N THR A 98 -19.45 8.44 -5.44
CA THR A 98 -19.89 7.45 -4.44
C THR A 98 -20.14 6.11 -5.11
N PRO A 99 -19.75 4.99 -4.48
CA PRO A 99 -20.10 3.67 -5.01
C PRO A 99 -21.62 3.47 -4.95
N ASP A 100 -22.20 2.99 -6.04
CA ASP A 100 -23.62 2.59 -6.09
C ASP A 100 -23.87 1.33 -5.26
N ASP A 101 -22.84 0.47 -5.12
CA ASP A 101 -22.91 -0.77 -4.34
C ASP A 101 -22.61 -0.51 -2.85
N PRO A 102 -23.57 -0.79 -1.94
CA PRO A 102 -23.38 -0.61 -0.50
C PRO A 102 -22.26 -1.49 0.07
N ALA A 103 -21.97 -2.65 -0.51
CA ALA A 103 -20.88 -3.53 -0.07
C ALA A 103 -19.52 -2.88 -0.33
N ILE A 104 -19.35 -2.25 -1.50
CA ILE A 104 -18.13 -1.52 -1.85
C ILE A 104 -17.97 -0.29 -0.96
N ALA A 105 -19.05 0.44 -0.69
CA ALA A 105 -19.04 1.58 0.22
C ALA A 105 -18.61 1.18 1.64
N GLN A 106 -19.12 0.07 2.17
CA GLN A 106 -18.72 -0.47 3.47
C GLN A 106 -17.26 -0.89 3.50
N LEU A 107 -16.77 -1.57 2.47
CA LEU A 107 -15.37 -2.01 2.41
C LEU A 107 -14.41 -0.81 2.31
N LEU A 108 -14.73 0.20 1.49
CA LEU A 108 -13.95 1.43 1.43
C LEU A 108 -13.93 2.16 2.78
N LYS A 109 -15.05 2.21 3.49
CA LYS A 109 -15.11 2.82 4.83
C LYS A 109 -14.22 2.07 5.83
N LYS A 110 -14.24 0.73 5.82
CA LYS A 110 -13.36 -0.09 6.66
C LYS A 110 -11.88 0.08 6.31
N LEU A 111 -11.54 0.13 5.03
CA LEU A 111 -10.18 0.38 4.55
C LEU A 111 -9.66 1.74 5.02
N LEU A 112 -10.47 2.79 4.85
CA LEU A 112 -10.11 4.14 5.26
C LEU A 112 -9.91 4.23 6.77
N SER A 113 -10.80 3.62 7.56
CA SER A 113 -10.68 3.59 9.02
C SER A 113 -9.41 2.87 9.48
N GLN A 114 -8.98 1.81 8.81
CA GLN A 114 -7.70 1.15 9.13
C GLN A 114 -6.48 2.01 8.78
N VAL A 115 -6.53 2.69 7.64
CA VAL A 115 -5.43 3.57 7.21
C VAL A 115 -5.34 4.80 8.12
N GLU A 116 -6.47 5.38 8.55
CA GLU A 116 -6.50 6.50 9.50
C GLU A 116 -6.01 6.09 10.89
N MET A 117 -6.40 4.92 11.40
CA MET A 117 -5.85 4.43 12.66
C MET A 117 -4.34 4.19 12.60
N GLY A 118 -3.82 3.66 11.48
CA GLY A 118 -2.38 3.52 11.28
C GLY A 118 -1.64 4.87 11.28
N ILE A 119 -2.22 5.92 10.67
CA ILE A 119 -1.63 7.27 10.66
C ILE A 119 -1.66 7.90 12.05
N ILE A 120 -2.74 7.74 12.81
CA ILE A 120 -2.89 8.29 14.18
C ILE A 120 -1.88 7.65 15.15
N VAL A 121 -1.61 6.34 15.01
CA VAL A 121 -0.66 5.62 15.86
C VAL A 121 0.80 5.97 15.53
N THR A 122 1.11 6.34 14.29
CA THR A 122 2.46 6.80 13.88
C THR A 122 2.69 8.30 14.05
N GLY A 123 1.73 9.04 14.62
CA GLY A 123 1.78 10.49 14.85
C GLY A 123 2.41 10.90 16.19
N GLN A 124 3.38 10.14 16.70
CA GLN A 124 4.25 10.50 17.83
C GLN A 124 5.71 10.24 17.50
#